data_AF-A0A2T2VF83-F1
#
_entry.id   AF-A0A2T2VF83-F1
#
_cell.length_a   1.000
_cell.length_b   1.000
_cell.length_c   1.000
_cell.angle_alpha   90.00
_cell.angle_beta   90.00
_cell.angle_gamma   90.00
#
_symmetry.space_group_name_H-M   'P 1'
#
loop_
_entity.id
_entity.type
_entity.pdbx_description
1 polymer ?
#
loop_
_entity_poly.entity_id
_entity_poly.type
_entity_poly.pdbx_seq_one_letter_code
_entity_poly.pdbx_strand_id
1 'polypeptide(L)'
;MHIVLLEPFFTGSHKAWAEQLSRFSNHEITFLTMEGKFWKWRMHGGAVTLARKFNELTFQPDLILASDMLNLSSFLALTRHRTANIPAALYCHENQMVYPWGERILRNNNWRHYAFINYISALSAEHVLFNSSFHFNAFFAELPQLLTSYHDHQETGTIETIRNKSSVLPLALDLKSFEQYKPSEKVFNQPPLILWNHRWEEDKDPKTFALLMQDLHHAGYDFNIALLGEQTQKSLEAFEQLRSTLGQKNLQFGYAASFADYAYQLWRADLLPVTSNQDFFGGSVVEAIYCGCYPLLPNRLAYPEHVPSGEEQVL
;
A
#
# COMPACT_ATOMS: atom_id res chain seq x y z
N MET A 1 -20.92 0.17 16.72
CA MET A 1 -19.71 0.22 17.55
C MET A 1 -19.05 1.57 17.36
N HIS A 2 -18.44 2.07 18.42
CA HIS A 2 -17.54 3.21 18.41
C HIS A 2 -16.10 2.71 18.35
N ILE A 3 -15.44 2.92 17.22
CA ILE A 3 -14.07 2.47 16.95
C ILE A 3 -13.13 3.66 17.08
N VAL A 4 -12.02 3.49 17.79
CA VAL A 4 -10.90 4.44 17.71
C VAL A 4 -9.84 3.88 16.77
N LEU A 5 -9.62 4.57 15.65
CA LEU A 5 -8.62 4.21 14.66
C LEU A 5 -7.31 4.97 14.95
N LEU A 6 -6.22 4.23 15.16
CA LEU A 6 -4.89 4.76 15.44
C LEU A 6 -4.01 4.67 14.19
N GLU A 7 -3.70 5.81 13.58
CA GLU A 7 -2.85 5.88 12.37
C GLU A 7 -1.80 6.99 12.52
N PRO A 8 -0.57 6.65 12.97
CA PRO A 8 0.47 7.65 13.17
C PRO A 8 1.08 8.17 11.85
N PHE A 9 0.89 7.49 10.72
CA PHE A 9 1.36 7.88 9.40
C PHE A 9 0.19 8.24 8.46
N PHE A 10 -0.61 9.24 8.85
CA PHE A 10 -1.85 9.59 8.16
C PHE A 10 -1.63 10.42 6.89
N THR A 11 -1.22 9.76 5.81
CA THR A 11 -1.08 10.32 4.46
C THR A 11 -1.32 9.24 3.39
N GLY A 12 -1.41 9.63 2.12
CA GLY A 12 -1.48 8.71 0.98
C GLY A 12 -2.52 7.59 1.15
N SER A 13 -2.11 6.35 0.91
CA SER A 13 -2.96 5.16 1.01
C SER A 13 -3.50 4.89 2.42
N HIS A 14 -2.75 5.20 3.48
CA HIS A 14 -3.19 5.04 4.87
C HIS A 14 -4.38 5.94 5.19
N LYS A 15 -4.25 7.23 4.80
CA LYS A 15 -5.33 8.20 4.95
C LYS A 15 -6.56 7.79 4.13
N ALA A 16 -6.36 7.43 2.85
CA ALA A 16 -7.44 7.03 1.97
C ALA A 16 -8.21 5.82 2.52
N TRP A 17 -7.50 4.80 2.99
CA TRP A 17 -8.10 3.63 3.64
C TRP A 17 -8.94 4.01 4.86
N ALA A 18 -8.37 4.79 5.80
CA ALA A 18 -9.06 5.16 7.03
C ALA A 18 -10.34 5.98 6.76
N GLU A 19 -10.26 6.96 5.85
CA GLU A 19 -11.40 7.78 5.45
C GLU A 19 -12.48 6.96 4.75
N GLN A 20 -12.11 6.04 3.87
CA GLN A 20 -13.07 5.18 3.18
C GLN A 20 -13.69 4.14 4.11
N LEU A 21 -12.91 3.54 5.02
CA LEU A 21 -13.42 2.66 6.06
C LEU A 21 -14.48 3.38 6.90
N SER A 22 -14.19 4.59 7.36
CA SER A 22 -15.16 5.40 8.11
C SER A 22 -16.41 5.71 7.29
N ARG A 23 -16.24 6.17 6.04
CA ARG A 23 -17.35 6.56 5.16
C ARG A 23 -18.28 5.40 4.79
N PHE A 24 -17.75 4.20 4.57
CA PHE A 24 -18.52 3.05 4.09
C PHE A 24 -18.86 2.02 5.16
N SER A 25 -18.34 2.16 6.38
CA SER A 25 -18.77 1.34 7.51
C SER A 25 -20.08 1.86 8.12
N ASN A 26 -20.79 0.98 8.83
CA ASN A 26 -21.89 1.35 9.72
C ASN A 26 -21.40 1.67 11.15
N HIS A 27 -20.10 1.95 11.31
CA HIS A 27 -19.48 2.20 12.61
C HIS A 27 -19.18 3.69 12.79
N GLU A 28 -19.22 4.14 14.04
CA GLU A 28 -18.71 5.46 14.38
C GLU A 28 -17.20 5.34 14.55
N ILE A 29 -16.40 5.99 13.70
CA ILE A 29 -14.94 5.88 13.75
C ILE A 29 -14.32 7.23 14.13
N THR A 30 -13.64 7.27 15.28
CA THR A 30 -12.84 8.42 15.72
C THR A 30 -11.38 8.20 15.36
N PHE A 31 -10.79 9.13 14.61
CA PHE A 31 -9.40 9.05 14.18
C PHE A 31 -8.47 9.71 15.20
N LEU A 32 -7.47 8.96 15.68
CA LEU A 32 -6.31 9.52 16.37
C LEU A 32 -5.08 9.37 15.48
N THR A 33 -4.65 10.49 14.91
CA THR A 33 -3.65 10.49 13.84
C THR A 33 -2.47 11.42 14.13
N MET A 34 -1.42 11.27 13.33
CA MET A 34 -0.33 12.24 13.22
C MET A 34 -0.03 12.49 11.74
N GLU A 35 0.64 13.60 11.43
CA GLU A 35 1.06 13.88 10.05
C GLU A 35 1.90 12.72 9.49
N GLY A 36 1.61 12.27 8.27
CA GLY A 36 2.37 11.25 7.56
C GLY A 36 3.76 11.70 7.09
N LYS A 37 4.64 12.00 8.06
CA LYS A 37 6.04 12.38 7.87
C LYS A 37 6.91 11.54 8.79
N PHE A 38 8.16 11.31 8.40
CA PHE A 38 9.15 10.59 9.21
C PHE A 38 8.62 9.24 9.70
N TRP A 39 8.21 8.38 8.76
CA TRP A 39 7.53 7.11 9.05
C TRP A 39 8.25 6.24 10.10
N LYS A 40 9.58 6.23 10.09
CA LYS A 40 10.41 5.56 11.12
C LYS A 40 10.12 6.08 12.53
N TRP A 41 10.00 7.40 12.68
CA TRP A 41 9.60 8.00 13.94
C TRP A 41 8.13 7.74 14.27
N ARG A 42 7.24 7.58 13.28
CA ARG A 42 5.85 7.17 13.52
C ARG A 42 5.73 5.79 14.14
N MET A 43 6.54 4.83 13.68
CA MET A 43 6.62 3.50 14.31
C MET A 43 7.13 3.53 15.75
N HIS A 44 8.00 4.47 16.11
CA HIS A 44 8.51 4.60 17.48
C HIS A 44 7.68 5.56 18.35
N GLY A 45 7.79 6.86 18.10
CA GLY A 45 7.17 7.92 18.90
C GLY A 45 5.65 8.07 18.67
N GLY A 46 5.09 7.41 17.66
CA GLY A 46 3.66 7.42 17.39
C GLY A 46 2.85 6.89 18.56
N ALA A 47 3.28 5.77 19.16
CA ALA A 47 2.62 5.17 20.31
C ALA A 47 2.49 6.14 21.48
N VAL A 48 3.54 6.90 21.79
CA VAL A 48 3.54 7.89 22.89
C VAL A 48 2.55 9.02 22.61
N THR A 49 2.58 9.56 21.40
CA THR A 49 1.74 10.70 21.03
C THR A 49 0.26 10.30 20.97
N LEU A 50 -0.04 9.15 20.36
CA LEU A 50 -1.41 8.67 20.25
C LEU A 50 -1.95 8.18 21.60
N ALA A 51 -1.12 7.62 22.48
CA ALA A 51 -1.52 7.28 23.84
C ALA A 51 -1.96 8.51 24.64
N ARG A 52 -1.23 9.63 24.54
CA ARG A 52 -1.64 10.89 25.16
C ARG A 52 -3.01 11.35 24.63
N LYS A 53 -3.19 11.39 23.30
CA LYS A 53 -4.48 11.77 22.68
C LYS A 53 -5.61 10.83 23.09
N PHE A 54 -5.35 9.52 23.18
CA PHE A 54 -6.34 8.54 23.62
C PHE A 54 -6.76 8.79 25.06
N ASN A 55 -5.81 9.08 25.95
CA ASN A 55 -6.10 9.38 27.35
C ASN A 55 -6.90 10.68 27.55
N GLU A 56 -6.89 11.59 26.58
CA GLU A 56 -7.71 12.81 26.56
C GLU A 56 -9.16 12.56 26.12
N LEU A 57 -9.49 11.39 25.55
CA LEU A 57 -10.86 11.06 25.13
C LEU A 57 -11.81 11.00 26.34
N THR A 58 -13.02 11.54 26.19
CA THR A 58 -14.05 11.56 27.25
C THR A 58 -14.99 10.35 27.20
N PHE A 59 -14.81 9.45 26.24
CA PHE A 59 -15.60 8.23 26.06
C PHE A 59 -14.70 6.99 26.04
N GLN A 60 -15.32 5.81 26.18
CA GLN A 60 -14.64 4.53 26.04
C GLN A 60 -15.07 3.88 24.71
N PRO A 61 -14.14 3.58 23.79
CA PRO A 61 -14.50 2.90 22.55
C PRO A 61 -14.81 1.41 22.78
N ASP A 62 -15.58 0.85 21.85
CA ASP A 62 -15.86 -0.60 21.79
C ASP A 62 -14.68 -1.38 21.20
N LEU A 63 -13.86 -0.74 20.37
CA LEU A 63 -12.73 -1.36 19.65
C LEU A 63 -11.63 -0.33 19.38
N ILE A 64 -10.38 -0.77 19.52
CA ILE A 64 -9.21 -0.06 19.00
C ILE A 64 -8.79 -0.73 17.69
N LEU A 65 -8.67 0.04 16.62
CA LEU A 65 -8.13 -0.43 15.34
C LEU A 65 -6.83 0.34 15.06
N ALA A 66 -5.69 -0.33 15.14
CA ALA A 66 -4.39 0.30 14.88
C ALA A 66 -3.84 -0.13 13.52
N SER A 67 -3.13 0.74 12.82
CA SER A 67 -2.27 0.30 11.73
C SER A 67 -0.96 -0.30 12.26
N ASP A 68 -0.36 -1.18 11.48
CA ASP A 68 1.01 -1.72 11.64
C ASP A 68 2.12 -0.67 11.78
N MET A 69 1.84 0.57 11.39
CA MET A 69 2.70 1.72 11.60
C MET A 69 2.73 2.21 13.04
N LEU A 70 1.86 1.69 13.91
CA LEU A 70 1.89 1.92 15.34
C LEU A 70 2.58 0.77 16.06
N ASN A 71 3.49 1.09 16.99
CA ASN A 71 3.86 0.14 18.03
C ASN A 71 2.70 -0.05 19.02
N LEU A 72 1.80 -0.98 18.69
CA LEU A 72 0.57 -1.23 19.43
C LEU A 72 0.86 -1.72 20.85
N SER A 73 1.89 -2.55 21.05
CA SER A 73 2.24 -3.06 22.38
C SER A 73 2.60 -1.92 23.35
N SER A 74 3.39 -0.95 22.88
CA SER A 74 3.76 0.24 23.66
C SER A 74 2.55 1.15 23.91
N PHE A 75 1.69 1.34 22.92
CA PHE A 75 0.45 2.10 23.08
C PHE A 75 -0.45 1.49 24.17
N LEU A 76 -0.67 0.17 24.12
CA LEU A 76 -1.48 -0.55 25.12
C LEU A 76 -0.86 -0.45 26.51
N ALA A 77 0.47 -0.60 26.64
CA ALA A 77 1.15 -0.44 27.93
C ALA A 77 0.95 0.96 28.55
N LEU A 78 1.04 2.02 27.73
CA LEU A 78 0.88 3.41 28.16
C LEU A 78 -0.59 3.79 28.47
N THR A 79 -1.54 3.04 27.94
CA THR A 79 -2.98 3.32 28.07
C THR A 79 -3.73 2.28 28.91
N ARG A 80 -3.04 1.28 29.48
CA ARG A 80 -3.63 0.08 30.12
C ARG A 80 -4.74 0.37 31.13
N HIS A 81 -4.66 1.49 31.84
CA HIS A 81 -5.65 1.90 32.82
C HIS A 81 -7.03 2.18 32.20
N ARG A 82 -7.08 2.41 30.88
CA ARG A 82 -8.29 2.55 30.07
C ARG A 82 -8.52 1.38 29.13
N THR A 83 -7.45 0.80 28.59
CA THR A 83 -7.54 -0.16 27.47
C THR A 83 -7.54 -1.62 27.89
N ALA A 84 -7.38 -1.96 29.18
CA ALA A 84 -7.26 -3.35 29.66
C ALA A 84 -8.40 -4.29 29.22
N ASN A 85 -9.60 -3.77 29.00
CA ASN A 85 -10.77 -4.55 28.60
C ASN A 85 -11.33 -4.11 27.23
N ILE A 86 -10.56 -3.37 26.44
CA ILE A 86 -10.98 -2.92 25.11
C ILE A 86 -10.26 -3.78 24.08
N PRO A 87 -10.99 -4.48 23.20
CA PRO A 87 -10.37 -5.29 22.16
C PRO A 87 -9.55 -4.41 21.22
N ALA A 88 -8.41 -4.92 20.76
CA ALA A 88 -7.52 -4.21 19.86
C ALA A 88 -7.21 -5.07 18.62
N ALA A 89 -7.53 -4.56 17.44
CA ALA A 89 -7.17 -5.17 16.16
C ALA A 89 -6.03 -4.39 15.50
N LEU A 90 -5.17 -5.11 14.78
CA LEU A 90 -4.09 -4.54 13.97
C LEU A 90 -4.43 -4.70 12.49
N TYR A 91 -4.29 -3.63 11.70
CA TYR A 91 -4.41 -3.66 10.24
C TYR A 91 -3.04 -3.43 9.59
N CYS A 92 -2.56 -4.41 8.84
CA CYS A 92 -1.26 -4.40 8.20
C CYS A 92 -1.36 -3.84 6.77
N HIS A 93 -0.88 -2.61 6.58
CA HIS A 93 -0.71 -1.98 5.27
C HIS A 93 0.58 -2.43 4.57
N GLU A 94 1.62 -2.65 5.36
CA GLU A 94 2.97 -2.97 4.94
C GLU A 94 3.66 -3.98 5.88
N ASN A 95 4.83 -4.45 5.46
CA ASN A 95 5.60 -5.42 6.23
C ASN A 95 7.07 -5.04 6.21
N GLN A 96 7.59 -4.60 7.36
CA GLN A 96 8.98 -4.18 7.48
C GLN A 96 9.99 -5.33 7.40
N MET A 97 9.55 -6.60 7.39
CA MET A 97 10.43 -7.76 7.11
C MET A 97 10.79 -7.87 5.62
N VAL A 98 9.85 -7.58 4.72
CA VAL A 98 10.07 -7.64 3.25
C VAL A 98 10.15 -6.26 2.60
N TYR A 99 10.25 -5.19 3.39
CA TYR A 99 10.39 -3.83 2.87
C TYR A 99 11.71 -3.68 2.09
N PRO A 100 11.75 -2.94 0.97
CA PRO A 100 12.95 -2.76 0.15
C PRO A 100 13.96 -1.82 0.83
N TRP A 101 14.66 -2.34 1.84
CA TRP A 101 15.65 -1.59 2.60
C TRP A 101 16.91 -1.29 1.77
N GLY A 102 17.37 -0.05 1.82
CA GLY A 102 18.66 0.30 1.21
C GLY A 102 19.83 -0.43 1.87
N GLU A 103 20.88 -0.71 1.09
CA GLU A 103 22.04 -1.54 1.51
C GLU A 103 22.61 -1.17 2.88
N ARG A 104 22.74 0.13 3.17
CA ARG A 104 23.28 0.60 4.45
C ARG A 104 22.47 0.12 5.66
N ILE A 105 21.15 0.08 5.53
CA ILE A 105 20.25 -0.36 6.62
C ILE A 105 20.35 -1.88 6.79
N LEU A 106 20.43 -2.62 5.69
CA LEU A 106 20.63 -4.06 5.70
C LEU A 106 21.94 -4.44 6.41
N ARG A 107 23.06 -3.79 6.07
CA ARG A 107 24.38 -4.05 6.68
C ARG A 107 24.39 -3.88 8.19
N ASN A 108 23.66 -2.91 8.72
CA ASN A 108 23.63 -2.61 10.16
C ASN A 108 22.49 -3.31 10.89
N ASN A 109 21.66 -4.13 10.22
CA ASN A 109 20.48 -4.78 10.78
C ASN A 109 19.44 -3.83 11.43
N ASN A 110 19.52 -2.52 11.15
CA ASN A 110 18.60 -1.49 11.65
C ASN A 110 17.19 -1.59 11.03
N TRP A 111 16.90 -2.60 10.23
CA TRP A 111 15.54 -2.87 9.79
C TRP A 111 14.80 -3.77 10.78
N ARG A 112 15.54 -4.61 11.53
CA ARG A 112 14.99 -5.65 12.41
C ARG A 112 14.12 -5.06 13.51
N HIS A 113 14.42 -3.85 13.99
CA HIS A 113 13.60 -3.25 15.04
C HIS A 113 12.24 -2.79 14.53
N TYR A 114 12.11 -2.38 13.26
CA TYR A 114 10.80 -2.07 12.68
C TYR A 114 10.00 -3.35 12.40
N ALA A 115 10.66 -4.38 11.88
CA ALA A 115 10.07 -5.71 11.75
C ALA A 115 9.61 -6.27 13.11
N PHE A 116 10.41 -6.08 14.17
CA PHE A 116 10.05 -6.46 15.52
C PHE A 116 8.83 -5.67 16.04
N ILE A 117 8.69 -4.40 15.66
CA ILE A 117 7.48 -3.62 15.97
C ILE A 117 6.24 -4.25 15.32
N ASN A 118 6.30 -4.67 14.05
CA ASN A 118 5.16 -5.37 13.43
C ASN A 118 4.87 -6.68 14.18
N TYR A 119 5.89 -7.50 14.46
CA TYR A 119 5.75 -8.75 15.19
C TYR A 119 5.10 -8.56 16.56
N ILE A 120 5.64 -7.69 17.41
CA ILE A 120 5.14 -7.52 18.77
C ILE A 120 3.76 -6.86 18.78
N SER A 121 3.46 -6.01 17.80
CA SER A 121 2.12 -5.41 17.64
C SER A 121 1.10 -6.47 17.23
N ALA A 122 1.44 -7.35 16.28
CA ALA A 122 0.61 -8.47 15.87
C ALA A 122 0.41 -9.48 17.01
N LEU A 123 1.44 -9.73 17.81
CA LEU A 123 1.34 -10.56 19.02
C LEU A 123 0.41 -9.93 20.06
N SER A 124 0.43 -8.61 20.22
CA SER A 124 -0.35 -7.89 21.23
C SER A 124 -1.82 -7.67 20.84
N ALA A 125 -2.14 -7.67 19.54
CA ALA A 125 -3.50 -7.51 19.06
C ALA A 125 -4.36 -8.76 19.34
N GLU A 126 -5.66 -8.60 19.52
CA GLU A 126 -6.60 -9.72 19.57
C GLU A 126 -6.87 -10.29 18.18
N HIS A 127 -6.82 -9.47 17.14
CA HIS A 127 -6.98 -9.89 15.74
C HIS A 127 -6.03 -9.12 14.82
N VAL A 128 -5.53 -9.75 13.77
CA VAL A 128 -4.62 -9.14 12.79
C VAL A 128 -5.21 -9.26 11.39
N LEU A 129 -5.26 -8.15 10.67
CA LEU A 129 -5.87 -8.02 9.36
C LEU A 129 -4.78 -7.70 8.34
N PHE A 130 -4.67 -8.51 7.29
CA PHE A 130 -3.73 -8.27 6.19
C PHE A 130 -4.49 -7.82 4.95
N ASN A 131 -3.98 -6.82 4.25
CA ASN A 131 -4.62 -6.27 3.05
C ASN A 131 -4.68 -7.26 1.86
N SER A 132 -3.90 -8.33 1.83
CA SER A 132 -3.94 -9.37 0.79
C SER A 132 -3.47 -10.73 1.32
N SER A 133 -3.71 -11.78 0.54
CA SER A 133 -3.21 -13.13 0.83
C SER A 133 -1.69 -13.18 0.67
N PHE A 134 -1.14 -12.47 -0.32
CA PHE A 134 0.29 -12.27 -0.51
C PHE A 134 0.93 -11.66 0.74
N HIS A 135 0.37 -10.58 1.28
CA HIS A 135 0.91 -9.94 2.47
C HIS A 135 0.86 -10.87 3.68
N PHE A 136 -0.27 -11.54 3.91
CA PHE A 136 -0.40 -12.56 4.96
C PHE A 136 0.71 -13.63 4.82
N ASN A 137 0.87 -14.21 3.63
CA ASN A 137 1.85 -15.25 3.38
C ASN A 137 3.29 -14.75 3.55
N ALA A 138 3.61 -13.56 3.04
CA ALA A 138 4.92 -12.95 3.16
C ALA A 138 5.29 -12.67 4.63
N PHE A 139 4.33 -12.22 5.44
CA PHE A 139 4.55 -11.99 6.87
C PHE A 139 4.97 -13.28 7.58
N PHE A 140 4.22 -14.37 7.38
CA PHE A 140 4.52 -15.62 8.06
C PHE A 140 5.67 -16.43 7.44
N ALA A 141 6.04 -16.16 6.18
CA ALA A 141 7.24 -16.74 5.57
C ALA A 141 8.53 -16.16 6.19
N GLU A 142 8.54 -14.86 6.47
CA GLU A 142 9.73 -14.17 7.00
C GLU A 142 9.83 -14.16 8.53
N LEU A 143 8.70 -14.22 9.25
CA LEU A 143 8.69 -14.16 10.71
C LEU A 143 9.59 -15.21 11.40
N PRO A 144 9.65 -16.49 10.95
CA PRO A 144 10.61 -17.45 11.50
C PRO A 144 12.06 -16.99 11.39
N GLN A 145 12.46 -16.40 10.26
CA GLN A 145 13.83 -15.91 10.05
C GLN A 145 14.14 -14.73 10.97
N LEU A 146 13.18 -13.81 11.15
CA LEU A 146 13.33 -12.71 12.10
C LEU A 146 13.59 -13.24 13.52
N LEU A 147 12.74 -14.14 14.02
CA LEU A 147 12.83 -14.64 15.40
C LEU A 147 14.08 -15.49 15.65
N THR A 148 14.42 -16.37 14.71
CA THR A 148 15.62 -17.22 14.81
C THR A 148 16.94 -16.44 14.67
N SER A 149 16.88 -15.18 14.22
CA SER A 149 18.06 -14.30 14.15
C SER A 149 18.50 -13.73 15.52
N TYR A 150 17.70 -13.94 16.58
CA TYR A 150 18.03 -13.59 17.96
C TYR A 150 18.63 -14.79 18.72
N HIS A 151 19.42 -14.54 19.77
CA HIS A 151 20.29 -15.54 20.39
C HIS A 151 19.54 -16.63 21.19
N ASP A 152 18.72 -16.21 22.16
CA ASP A 152 17.97 -17.07 23.08
C ASP A 152 16.51 -16.63 23.18
N HIS A 153 15.65 -17.48 23.76
CA HIS A 153 14.22 -17.19 23.97
C HIS A 153 13.52 -16.62 22.73
N GLN A 154 13.69 -17.30 21.60
CA GLN A 154 13.20 -16.81 20.29
C GLN A 154 11.66 -16.81 20.18
N GLU A 155 10.96 -17.47 21.10
CA GLU A 155 9.49 -17.50 21.17
C GLU A 155 8.80 -17.88 19.85
N THR A 156 9.38 -18.79 19.06
CA THR A 156 8.86 -19.17 17.72
C THR A 156 7.46 -19.78 17.77
N GLY A 157 7.02 -20.30 18.93
CA GLY A 157 5.63 -20.76 19.13
C GLY A 157 4.59 -19.64 18.97
N THR A 158 4.98 -18.37 19.15
CA THR A 158 4.08 -17.21 18.96
C THR A 158 3.65 -17.01 17.51
N ILE A 159 4.38 -17.57 16.54
CA ILE A 159 4.04 -17.49 15.11
C ILE A 159 2.65 -18.06 14.87
N GLU A 160 2.38 -19.23 15.44
CA GLU A 160 1.09 -19.92 15.28
C GLU A 160 -0.02 -19.20 16.07
N THR A 161 0.30 -18.62 17.22
CA THR A 161 -0.62 -17.75 17.96
C THR A 161 -1.07 -16.56 17.12
N ILE A 162 -0.13 -15.88 16.43
CA ILE A 162 -0.46 -14.76 15.55
C ILE A 162 -1.27 -15.25 14.34
N ARG A 163 -0.86 -16.36 13.72
CA ARG A 163 -1.55 -16.93 12.55
C ARG A 163 -3.01 -17.26 12.83
N ASN A 164 -3.31 -17.90 13.97
CA ASN A 164 -4.67 -18.33 14.31
C ASN A 164 -5.65 -17.18 14.55
N LYS A 165 -5.15 -15.98 14.87
CA LYS A 165 -5.96 -14.76 15.02
C LYS A 165 -5.80 -13.79 13.84
N SER A 166 -5.28 -14.27 12.71
CA SER A 166 -5.05 -13.45 11.53
C SER A 166 -6.02 -13.79 10.42
N SER A 167 -6.46 -12.79 9.66
CA SER A 167 -7.25 -12.99 8.45
C SER A 167 -6.90 -11.96 7.37
N VAL A 168 -7.29 -12.25 6.13
CA VAL A 168 -7.18 -11.29 5.02
C VAL A 168 -8.42 -10.41 5.01
N LEU A 169 -8.22 -9.10 4.97
CA LEU A 169 -9.24 -8.08 4.75
C LEU A 169 -8.72 -7.09 3.72
N PRO A 170 -9.17 -7.18 2.45
CA PRO A 170 -8.77 -6.29 1.37
C PRO A 170 -8.97 -4.81 1.68
N LEU A 171 -8.20 -3.94 1.00
CA LEU A 171 -8.41 -2.49 1.09
C LEU A 171 -9.82 -2.14 0.59
N ALA A 172 -10.50 -1.29 1.34
CA ALA A 172 -11.64 -0.55 0.83
C ALA A 172 -11.15 0.44 -0.23
N LEU A 173 -11.74 0.39 -1.42
CA LEU A 173 -11.51 1.33 -2.52
C LEU A 173 -12.86 1.90 -2.99
N ASP A 174 -13.01 3.22 -3.01
CA ASP A 174 -14.17 3.93 -3.55
C ASP A 174 -14.17 3.91 -5.08
N LEU A 175 -14.22 2.72 -5.67
CA LEU A 175 -14.14 2.54 -7.13
C LEU A 175 -15.32 3.21 -7.86
N LYS A 176 -16.49 3.27 -7.22
CA LYS A 176 -17.67 3.94 -7.79
C LYS A 176 -17.47 5.44 -7.98
N SER A 177 -16.57 6.07 -7.23
CA SER A 177 -16.24 7.49 -7.42
C SER A 177 -15.66 7.80 -8.80
N PHE A 178 -15.12 6.80 -9.51
CA PHE A 178 -14.58 6.95 -10.86
C PHE A 178 -15.68 7.01 -11.93
N GLU A 179 -16.88 6.46 -11.69
CA GLU A 179 -17.96 6.36 -12.71
C GLU A 179 -18.38 7.71 -13.28
N GLN A 180 -18.41 8.76 -12.44
CA GLN A 180 -18.81 10.10 -12.88
C GLN A 180 -17.84 10.72 -13.90
N TYR A 181 -16.63 10.18 -14.02
CA TYR A 181 -15.58 10.64 -14.94
C TYR A 181 -15.44 9.73 -16.17
N LYS A 182 -16.29 8.72 -16.29
CA LYS A 182 -16.31 7.84 -17.45
C LYS A 182 -16.69 8.63 -18.71
N PRO A 183 -15.85 8.63 -19.76
CA PRO A 183 -16.18 9.28 -21.02
C PRO A 183 -17.47 8.69 -21.61
N SER A 184 -18.32 9.54 -22.19
CA SER A 184 -19.56 9.10 -22.84
C SER A 184 -19.30 8.20 -24.05
N GLU A 185 -18.18 8.41 -24.74
CA GLU A 185 -17.72 7.60 -25.87
C GLU A 185 -16.21 7.39 -25.76
N LYS A 186 -15.74 6.15 -25.99
CA LYS A 186 -14.32 5.89 -26.26
C LYS A 186 -14.05 6.27 -27.72
N VAL A 187 -12.97 7.02 -27.95
CA VAL A 187 -12.56 7.37 -29.32
C VAL A 187 -11.86 6.15 -29.91
N PHE A 188 -12.55 5.46 -30.82
CA PHE A 188 -11.99 4.34 -31.56
C PHE A 188 -11.01 4.82 -32.64
N ASN A 189 -10.11 3.94 -33.10
CA ASN A 189 -9.07 4.21 -34.11
C ASN A 189 -7.99 5.22 -33.69
N GLN A 190 -7.72 5.35 -32.38
CA GLN A 190 -6.52 6.02 -31.88
C GLN A 190 -5.44 4.98 -31.55
N PRO A 191 -4.15 5.35 -31.57
CA PRO A 191 -3.10 4.50 -31.04
C PRO A 191 -3.37 4.16 -29.57
N PRO A 192 -3.17 2.90 -29.12
CA PRO A 192 -3.46 2.48 -27.76
C PRO A 192 -2.72 3.34 -26.73
N LEU A 193 -3.39 3.67 -25.64
CA LEU A 193 -2.82 4.40 -24.52
C LEU A 193 -2.30 3.43 -23.45
N ILE A 194 -0.97 3.40 -23.29
CA ILE A 194 -0.28 2.61 -22.27
C ILE A 194 -0.12 3.45 -21.01
N LEU A 195 -0.61 2.92 -19.90
CA LEU A 195 -0.66 3.59 -18.61
C LEU A 195 0.48 3.15 -17.70
N TRP A 196 1.01 4.13 -16.97
CA TRP A 196 1.77 3.94 -15.75
C TRP A 196 1.15 4.81 -14.66
N ASN A 197 0.62 4.22 -13.59
CA ASN A 197 -0.06 4.97 -12.52
C ASN A 197 0.52 4.75 -11.12
N HIS A 198 1.83 4.54 -11.05
CA HIS A 198 2.55 4.34 -9.80
C HIS A 198 3.34 5.57 -9.40
N ARG A 199 3.66 5.70 -8.11
CA ARG A 199 4.68 6.65 -7.64
C ARG A 199 6.01 6.35 -8.34
N TRP A 200 6.77 7.39 -8.64
CA TRP A 200 8.03 7.24 -9.37
C TRP A 200 9.12 6.84 -8.39
N GLU A 201 9.05 5.61 -7.91
CA GLU A 201 9.96 5.03 -6.93
C GLU A 201 10.62 3.76 -7.49
N GLU A 202 11.79 3.43 -6.97
CA GLU A 202 12.62 2.32 -7.46
C GLU A 202 11.94 0.96 -7.33
N ASP A 203 11.13 0.78 -6.29
CA ASP A 203 10.37 -0.44 -6.04
C ASP A 203 9.26 -0.67 -7.07
N LYS A 204 8.82 0.37 -7.79
CA LYS A 204 7.87 0.26 -8.90
C LYS A 204 8.53 -0.12 -10.22
N ASP A 205 9.86 -0.08 -10.29
CA ASP A 205 10.69 -0.41 -11.46
C ASP A 205 10.36 0.41 -12.73
N PRO A 206 10.52 1.74 -12.68
CA PRO A 206 10.30 2.61 -13.84
C PRO A 206 11.27 2.32 -14.98
N LYS A 207 12.43 1.71 -14.70
CA LYS A 207 13.45 1.38 -15.70
C LYS A 207 12.97 0.30 -16.65
N THR A 208 12.43 -0.80 -16.13
CA THR A 208 11.89 -1.89 -16.96
C THR A 208 10.75 -1.39 -17.84
N PHE A 209 9.85 -0.56 -17.30
CA PHE A 209 8.79 0.05 -18.11
C PHE A 209 9.36 0.95 -19.21
N ALA A 210 10.33 1.82 -18.89
CA ALA A 210 10.93 2.71 -19.87
C ALA A 210 11.63 1.94 -21.00
N LEU A 211 12.34 0.86 -20.69
CA LEU A 211 12.97 -0.01 -21.68
C LEU A 211 11.92 -0.69 -22.58
N LEU A 212 10.86 -1.24 -22.00
CA LEU A 212 9.76 -1.83 -22.76
C LEU A 212 9.15 -0.83 -23.77
N MET A 213 8.90 0.41 -23.33
CA MET A 213 8.37 1.45 -24.22
C MET A 213 9.35 1.85 -25.32
N GLN A 214 10.65 1.90 -25.02
CA GLN A 214 11.68 2.17 -26.04
C GLN A 214 11.76 1.03 -27.08
N ASP A 215 11.69 -0.22 -26.63
CA ASP A 215 11.72 -1.38 -27.53
C ASP A 215 10.50 -1.40 -28.45
N LEU A 216 9.29 -1.13 -27.91
CA LEU A 216 8.08 -0.99 -28.72
C LEU A 216 8.21 0.13 -29.76
N HIS A 217 8.79 1.27 -29.38
CA HIS A 217 9.01 2.40 -30.28
C HIS A 217 9.99 2.05 -31.40
N HIS A 218 11.13 1.43 -31.07
CA HIS A 218 12.15 1.01 -32.04
C HIS A 218 11.64 -0.10 -32.97
N ALA A 219 10.74 -0.96 -32.50
CA ALA A 219 10.07 -1.96 -33.32
C ALA A 219 8.99 -1.36 -34.25
N GLY A 220 8.72 -0.05 -34.17
CA GLY A 220 7.80 0.66 -35.06
C GLY A 220 6.33 0.58 -34.68
N TYR A 221 6.00 0.16 -33.45
CA TYR A 221 4.61 0.14 -32.98
C TYR A 221 4.10 1.56 -32.71
N ASP A 222 2.85 1.81 -33.10
CA ASP A 222 2.17 3.07 -32.82
C ASP A 222 1.37 2.96 -31.51
N PHE A 223 1.73 3.79 -30.53
CA PHE A 223 1.09 3.87 -29.21
C PHE A 223 1.35 5.25 -28.60
N ASN A 224 0.60 5.55 -27.55
CA ASN A 224 0.77 6.69 -26.67
C ASN A 224 1.02 6.22 -25.23
N ILE A 225 1.58 7.09 -24.39
CA ILE A 225 1.75 6.80 -22.96
C ILE A 225 1.16 7.89 -22.06
N ALA A 226 0.68 7.46 -20.90
CA ALA A 226 0.32 8.33 -19.78
C ALA A 226 1.13 7.91 -18.55
N LEU A 227 2.11 8.75 -18.16
CA LEU A 227 2.89 8.56 -16.95
C LEU A 227 2.31 9.41 -15.82
N LEU A 228 1.61 8.77 -14.89
CA LEU A 228 1.02 9.38 -13.70
C LEU A 228 1.89 9.10 -12.47
N GLY A 229 1.65 9.86 -11.39
CA GLY A 229 2.24 9.61 -10.08
C GLY A 229 3.16 10.72 -9.59
N GLU A 230 3.42 10.70 -8.28
CA GLU A 230 4.31 11.67 -7.63
C GLU A 230 5.76 11.39 -8.03
N GLN A 231 6.49 12.45 -8.36
CA GLN A 231 7.85 12.37 -8.90
C GLN A 231 8.86 12.33 -7.76
N THR A 232 9.85 11.44 -7.88
CA THR A 232 11.08 11.52 -7.08
C THR A 232 12.26 11.84 -8.00
N GLN A 233 13.28 12.50 -7.45
CA GLN A 233 14.42 12.98 -8.24
C GLN A 233 15.19 11.85 -8.96
N LYS A 234 15.30 10.66 -8.34
CA LYS A 234 16.05 9.52 -8.90
C LYS A 234 15.32 8.83 -10.06
N SER A 235 13.99 8.74 -10.00
CA SER A 235 13.19 8.07 -11.04
C SER A 235 12.86 8.99 -12.22
N LEU A 236 13.04 10.30 -12.04
CA LEU A 236 12.88 11.30 -13.09
C LEU A 236 13.81 11.03 -14.29
N GLU A 237 15.04 10.58 -14.04
CA GLU A 237 16.03 10.30 -15.11
C GLU A 237 15.53 9.28 -16.14
N ALA A 238 14.97 8.15 -15.66
CA ALA A 238 14.47 7.09 -16.53
C ALA A 238 13.31 7.56 -17.42
N PHE A 239 12.40 8.36 -16.85
CA PHE A 239 11.24 8.87 -17.59
C PHE A 239 11.55 10.12 -18.41
N GLU A 240 12.56 10.93 -18.07
CA GLU A 240 12.99 12.05 -18.90
C GLU A 240 13.62 11.58 -20.20
N GLN A 241 14.46 10.54 -20.15
CA GLN A 241 15.00 9.92 -21.35
C GLN A 241 13.87 9.36 -22.22
N LEU A 242 12.94 8.61 -21.63
CA LEU A 242 11.78 8.08 -22.35
C LEU A 242 10.93 9.19 -22.98
N ARG A 243 10.68 10.28 -22.23
CA ARG A 243 9.91 11.43 -22.71
C ARG A 243 10.59 12.07 -23.93
N SER A 244 11.90 12.22 -23.90
CA SER A 244 12.68 12.74 -25.03
C SER A 244 12.55 11.84 -26.27
N THR A 245 12.67 10.52 -26.10
CA THR A 245 12.52 9.54 -27.19
C THR A 245 11.11 9.55 -27.80
N LEU A 246 10.07 9.56 -26.97
CA LEU A 246 8.69 9.42 -27.42
C LEU A 246 8.04 10.74 -27.87
N GLY A 247 8.58 11.89 -27.46
CA GLY A 247 8.10 13.21 -27.87
C GLY A 247 6.60 13.41 -27.65
N GLN A 248 5.85 13.63 -28.73
CA GLN A 248 4.40 13.89 -28.70
C GLN A 248 3.55 12.68 -28.28
N LYS A 249 4.13 11.47 -28.21
CA LYS A 249 3.43 10.26 -27.73
C LYS A 249 3.21 10.25 -26.21
N ASN A 250 3.87 11.14 -25.47
CA ASN A 250 3.68 11.31 -24.02
C ASN A 250 2.50 12.26 -23.77
N LEU A 251 1.31 11.70 -23.51
CA LEU A 251 0.09 12.51 -23.33
C LEU A 251 -0.07 13.06 -21.91
N GLN A 252 0.58 12.42 -20.93
CA GLN A 252 0.57 12.82 -19.52
C GLN A 252 1.93 12.50 -18.89
N PHE A 253 2.44 13.41 -18.06
CA PHE A 253 3.76 13.27 -17.42
C PHE A 253 3.77 13.85 -16.00
N GLY A 254 3.69 12.98 -15.01
CA GLY A 254 3.72 13.31 -13.58
C GLY A 254 2.35 13.33 -12.90
N TYR A 255 2.31 13.98 -11.73
CA TYR A 255 1.13 13.99 -10.87
C TYR A 255 -0.07 14.66 -11.55
N ALA A 256 -1.24 14.04 -11.45
CA ALA A 256 -2.49 14.62 -11.99
C ALA A 256 -2.90 15.85 -11.16
N ALA A 257 -3.42 16.89 -11.82
CA ALA A 257 -3.81 18.13 -11.14
C ALA A 257 -5.04 17.96 -10.23
N SER A 258 -5.89 16.98 -10.53
CA SER A 258 -7.09 16.65 -9.76
C SER A 258 -7.43 15.17 -9.81
N PHE A 259 -8.32 14.72 -8.92
CA PHE A 259 -8.88 13.37 -8.98
C PHE A 259 -9.65 13.12 -10.28
N ALA A 260 -10.35 14.14 -10.78
CA ALA A 260 -11.07 14.06 -12.06
C ALA A 260 -10.11 13.80 -13.22
N ASP A 261 -8.97 14.49 -13.27
CA ASP A 261 -7.94 14.27 -14.29
C ASP A 261 -7.32 12.88 -14.17
N TYR A 262 -7.03 12.42 -12.95
CA TYR A 262 -6.54 11.06 -12.70
C TYR A 262 -7.53 10.00 -13.22
N ALA A 263 -8.80 10.09 -12.80
CA ALA A 263 -9.85 9.16 -13.20
C ALA A 263 -10.08 9.17 -14.72
N TYR A 264 -10.04 10.35 -15.35
CA TYR A 264 -10.16 10.48 -16.80
C TYR A 264 -9.02 9.77 -17.56
N GLN A 265 -7.78 9.87 -17.06
CA GLN A 265 -6.64 9.16 -17.64
C GLN A 265 -6.80 7.64 -17.49
N LEU A 266 -7.30 7.15 -16.35
CA LEU A 266 -7.56 5.71 -16.14
C LEU A 266 -8.63 5.18 -17.11
N TRP A 267 -9.76 5.88 -17.27
CA TRP A 267 -10.83 5.45 -18.19
C TRP A 267 -10.41 5.42 -19.66
N ARG A 268 -9.45 6.27 -20.03
CA ARG A 268 -8.91 6.35 -21.40
C ARG A 268 -7.80 5.37 -21.68
N ALA A 269 -7.13 4.85 -20.65
CA ALA A 269 -6.06 3.91 -20.81
C ALA A 269 -6.57 2.57 -21.37
N ASP A 270 -5.78 1.94 -22.22
CA ASP A 270 -6.09 0.66 -22.84
C ASP A 270 -5.27 -0.46 -22.20
N LEU A 271 -3.98 -0.21 -21.94
CA LEU A 271 -3.04 -1.21 -21.42
C LEU A 271 -2.33 -0.71 -20.16
N LEU A 272 -2.14 -1.59 -19.18
CA LEU A 272 -1.40 -1.31 -17.94
C LEU A 272 -0.33 -2.39 -17.70
N PRO A 273 0.89 -2.24 -18.24
CA PRO A 273 2.01 -3.09 -17.86
C PRO A 273 2.54 -2.71 -16.48
N VAL A 274 2.48 -3.66 -15.56
CA VAL A 274 2.90 -3.49 -14.17
C VAL A 274 4.28 -4.10 -13.98
N THR A 275 5.29 -3.28 -13.66
CA THR A 275 6.67 -3.74 -13.45
C THR A 275 7.08 -3.75 -11.97
N SER A 276 6.16 -3.45 -11.05
CA SER A 276 6.45 -3.30 -9.63
C SER A 276 7.11 -4.54 -9.01
N ASN A 277 8.16 -4.30 -8.24
CA ASN A 277 8.88 -5.28 -7.43
C ASN A 277 8.42 -5.31 -5.96
N GLN A 278 7.70 -4.28 -5.51
CA GLN A 278 7.04 -4.27 -4.21
C GLN A 278 5.64 -3.68 -4.27
N ASP A 279 4.66 -4.41 -3.76
CA ASP A 279 3.32 -3.93 -3.43
C ASP A 279 2.59 -4.98 -2.58
N PHE A 280 1.87 -4.56 -1.55
CA PHE A 280 1.08 -5.46 -0.72
C PHE A 280 -0.38 -5.56 -1.16
N PHE A 281 -0.86 -4.65 -1.99
CA PHE A 281 -2.23 -4.70 -2.50
C PHE A 281 -2.36 -4.28 -3.96
N GLY A 282 -1.72 -3.20 -4.41
CA GLY A 282 -1.83 -2.75 -5.80
C GLY A 282 -3.08 -1.90 -6.06
N GLY A 283 -3.42 -1.00 -5.13
CA GLY A 283 -4.64 -0.20 -5.22
C GLY A 283 -4.79 0.56 -6.54
N SER A 284 -3.72 1.17 -7.06
CA SER A 284 -3.74 1.86 -8.36
C SER A 284 -4.02 0.91 -9.54
N VAL A 285 -3.58 -0.34 -9.43
CA VAL A 285 -3.86 -1.38 -10.45
C VAL A 285 -5.34 -1.73 -10.42
N VAL A 286 -5.92 -1.94 -9.23
CA VAL A 286 -7.36 -2.23 -9.08
C VAL A 286 -8.22 -1.07 -9.59
N GLU A 287 -7.83 0.18 -9.32
CA GLU A 287 -8.50 1.38 -9.85
C GLU A 287 -8.49 1.40 -11.38
N ALA A 288 -7.37 1.08 -12.01
CA ALA A 288 -7.24 1.06 -13.46
C ALA A 288 -8.03 -0.10 -14.10
N ILE A 289 -7.99 -1.29 -13.50
CA ILE A 289 -8.80 -2.44 -13.92
C ILE A 289 -10.30 -2.08 -13.86
N TYR A 290 -10.73 -1.45 -12.78
CA TYR A 290 -12.11 -0.98 -12.64
C TYR A 290 -12.52 -0.01 -13.76
N CYS A 291 -11.60 0.88 -14.16
CA CYS A 291 -11.80 1.80 -15.28
C CYS A 291 -11.69 1.13 -16.67
N GLY A 292 -11.62 -0.20 -16.74
CA GLY A 292 -11.61 -0.97 -17.99
C GLY A 292 -10.27 -0.95 -18.73
N CYS A 293 -9.16 -0.64 -18.04
CA CYS A 293 -7.82 -0.78 -18.57
C CYS A 293 -7.40 -2.25 -18.49
N TYR A 294 -6.84 -2.80 -19.57
CA TYR A 294 -6.40 -4.20 -19.61
C TYR A 294 -5.03 -4.34 -18.94
N PRO A 295 -4.93 -5.09 -17.83
CA PRO A 295 -3.68 -5.18 -17.09
C PRO A 295 -2.75 -6.26 -17.67
N LEU A 296 -1.45 -5.99 -17.65
CA LEU A 296 -0.39 -6.98 -17.84
C LEU A 296 0.36 -7.09 -16.52
N LEU A 297 -0.05 -8.06 -15.71
CA LEU A 297 0.35 -8.25 -14.32
C LEU A 297 1.50 -9.25 -14.22
N PRO A 298 2.52 -9.02 -13.40
CA PRO A 298 3.54 -10.02 -13.17
C PRO A 298 3.00 -11.10 -12.22
N ASN A 299 3.42 -12.35 -12.38
CA ASN A 299 3.07 -13.46 -11.48
C ASN A 299 3.81 -13.38 -10.12
N ARG A 300 3.58 -12.30 -9.37
CA ARG A 300 4.16 -12.01 -8.04
C ARG A 300 3.33 -10.97 -7.31
N LEU A 301 3.65 -10.77 -6.02
CA LEU A 301 2.95 -9.82 -5.14
C LEU A 301 1.46 -10.17 -5.04
N ALA A 302 0.61 -9.20 -4.70
CA ALA A 302 -0.84 -9.37 -4.64
C ALA A 302 -1.52 -9.35 -6.02
N TYR A 303 -0.78 -9.10 -7.12
CA TYR A 303 -1.40 -8.86 -8.43
C TYR A 303 -2.23 -10.01 -8.98
N PRO A 304 -1.79 -11.29 -8.88
CA PRO A 304 -2.60 -12.42 -9.35
C PRO A 304 -3.93 -12.57 -8.59
N GLU A 305 -4.10 -11.96 -7.42
CA GLU A 305 -5.33 -12.06 -6.61
C GLU A 305 -6.46 -11.16 -7.15
N HIS A 306 -6.17 -10.19 -8.02
CA HIS A 306 -7.16 -9.21 -8.51
C HIS A 306 -7.87 -9.62 -9.79
N VAL A 307 -7.42 -10.69 -10.43
CA VAL A 307 -7.98 -11.20 -11.69
C VAL A 307 -8.39 -12.67 -11.54
N PRO A 308 -9.42 -13.13 -12.26
CA PRO A 308 -9.80 -14.54 -12.25
C PRO A 308 -8.66 -15.47 -12.66
N SER A 309 -8.60 -16.66 -12.04
CA SER A 309 -7.56 -17.65 -12.37
C SER A 309 -7.66 -18.14 -13.82
N GLY A 310 -6.53 -18.21 -14.51
CA GLY A 310 -6.43 -18.75 -15.88
C GLY A 310 -6.53 -17.70 -17.00
N GLU A 311 -6.58 -16.41 -16.67
CA GLU A 311 -6.51 -15.35 -17.68
C GLU A 311 -5.06 -15.10 -18.16
N GLU A 312 -4.90 -14.78 -19.44
CA GLU A 312 -3.61 -14.45 -20.08
C GLU A 312 -3.00 -13.11 -19.59
N GLN A 313 -3.65 -12.44 -18.63
CA GLN A 313 -3.23 -11.16 -18.05
C GLN A 313 -2.08 -11.29 -17.05
N VAL A 314 -1.79 -12.51 -16.56
CA VAL A 314 -0.70 -12.78 -15.63
C VAL A 314 0.49 -13.36 -16.39
N LEU A 315 1.59 -12.62 -16.41
CA LEU A 315 2.83 -12.90 -17.17
C LEU A 315 3.95 -13.48 -16.29
#